data_AF-R4WEK2-F1
#
_entry.id   AF-R4WEK2-F1
#
_cell.length_a   1.000
_cell.length_b   1.000
_cell.length_c   1.000
_cell.angle_alpha   90.00
_cell.angle_beta   90.00
_cell.angle_gamma   90.00
#
_symmetry.space_group_name_H-M   'P 1'
#
loop_
_entity.id
_entity.type
_entity.pdbx_description
1 polymer ?
#
loop_
_entity_poly.entity_id
_entity_poly.type
_entity_poly.pdbx_seq_one_letter_code
_entity_poly.pdbx_strand_id
1 'polypeptide(L)'
;MGTKSAQCLSLLEDCLALQLHRAGGPPPRTHHETQQYWIYDSGYLIYQGFVEANLKCCWDVGLVSAVRGLQFRGYISPGILLIGGSPPALHLLRAAWARRVLKPPPNYQIALLGDVEDCTVSKVRQTSFTPLPDAVCWVILQLSAAGQNAVLDSIQSSLSSTFPDMAQPSRHILYDTLADLMTESKIYQTAQGYFVSSQENGRPSQTDNSGRQVLLTHAEAAALASGE
;
A
#
# COMPACT_ATOMS: atom_id res chain seq x y z
N MET A 1 19.42 -0.48 38.80
CA MET A 1 18.33 -1.37 38.31
C MET A 1 17.35 -0.67 37.34
N GLY A 2 17.78 0.33 36.54
CA GLY A 2 16.87 1.13 35.70
C GLY A 2 17.08 1.07 34.18
N THR A 3 17.94 0.20 33.65
CA THR A 3 18.44 0.36 32.27
C THR A 3 17.58 -0.31 31.19
N LYS A 4 16.98 -1.47 31.47
CA LYS A 4 16.22 -2.22 30.44
C LYS A 4 14.83 -1.64 30.16
N SER A 5 14.12 -1.21 31.20
CA SER A 5 12.80 -0.58 31.03
C SER A 5 12.90 0.73 30.24
N ALA A 6 13.91 1.56 30.54
CA ALA A 6 14.17 2.80 29.80
C ALA A 6 14.60 2.55 28.34
N GLN A 7 15.40 1.50 28.09
CA GLN A 7 15.77 1.10 26.73
C GLN A 7 14.59 0.58 25.91
N CYS A 8 13.69 -0.20 26.51
CA CYS A 8 12.47 -0.65 25.84
C CYS A 8 11.52 0.50 25.50
N LEU A 9 11.42 1.51 26.38
CA LEU A 9 10.60 2.70 26.13
C LEU A 9 11.14 3.52 24.94
N SER A 10 12.46 3.75 24.88
CA SER A 10 13.08 4.47 23.74
C SER A 10 12.95 3.72 22.40
N LEU A 11 12.89 2.38 22.42
CA LEU A 11 12.67 1.56 21.21
C LEU A 11 11.23 1.64 20.68
N LEU A 12 10.27 2.00 21.53
CA LEU A 12 8.84 2.07 21.22
C LEU A 12 8.32 3.50 21.07
N GLU A 13 9.18 4.51 21.18
CA GLU A 13 8.85 5.89 20.80
C GLU A 13 8.45 5.95 19.32
N ASP A 14 7.38 6.69 19.02
CA ASP A 14 6.80 6.84 17.68
C ASP A 14 6.57 5.47 16.99
N CYS A 15 5.86 4.58 17.69
CA CYS A 15 5.56 3.24 17.22
C CYS A 15 4.05 2.99 17.14
N LEU A 16 3.63 2.31 16.07
CA LEU A 16 2.29 1.76 15.89
C LEU A 16 2.33 0.24 16.00
N ALA A 17 1.32 -0.33 16.64
CA ALA A 17 1.05 -1.76 16.66
C ALA A 17 -0.06 -2.07 15.66
N LEU A 18 0.25 -2.90 14.67
CA LEU A 18 -0.67 -3.39 13.66
C LEU A 18 -0.98 -4.87 13.94
N GLN A 19 -2.19 -5.17 14.41
CA GLN A 19 -2.65 -6.53 14.63
C GLN A 19 -3.19 -7.12 13.34
N LEU A 20 -2.66 -8.27 12.95
CA LEU A 20 -2.95 -8.97 11.71
C LEU A 20 -3.49 -10.38 12.00
N HIS A 21 -4.53 -10.76 11.27
CA HIS A 21 -5.03 -12.14 11.24
C HIS A 21 -4.81 -12.73 9.85
N ARG A 22 -4.39 -13.99 9.77
CA ARG A 22 -4.22 -14.66 8.47
C ARG A 22 -5.60 -14.97 7.87
N ALA A 23 -5.86 -14.43 6.68
CA ALA A 23 -7.07 -14.68 5.93
C ALA A 23 -6.86 -15.91 5.02
N GLY A 24 -7.59 -17.00 5.29
CA GLY A 24 -7.71 -18.11 4.34
C GLY A 24 -6.50 -19.05 4.22
N GLY A 25 -6.02 -19.62 5.33
CA GLY A 25 -5.28 -20.89 5.26
C GLY A 25 -6.23 -22.06 5.00
N PRO A 26 -5.80 -23.16 4.35
CA PRO A 26 -6.61 -24.38 4.30
C PRO A 26 -7.04 -24.77 5.73
N PRO A 27 -8.28 -25.27 5.92
CA PRO A 27 -8.70 -25.74 7.23
C PRO A 27 -7.69 -26.78 7.73
N PRO A 28 -7.19 -26.63 8.96
CA PRO A 28 -6.15 -27.52 9.48
C PRO A 28 -6.68 -28.96 9.46
N ARG A 29 -5.90 -29.90 8.88
CA ARG A 29 -6.30 -31.31 8.86
C ARG A 29 -6.14 -31.93 10.25
N THR A 30 -5.31 -31.33 11.09
CA THR A 30 -5.12 -31.69 12.50
C THR A 30 -4.91 -30.45 13.37
N HIS A 31 -5.32 -30.51 14.65
CA HIS A 31 -5.17 -29.41 15.63
C HIS A 31 -3.72 -28.95 15.84
N HIS A 32 -2.73 -29.79 15.47
CA HIS A 32 -1.30 -29.54 15.62
C HIS A 32 -0.70 -28.71 14.46
N GLU A 33 -1.28 -28.78 13.26
CA GLU A 33 -0.87 -27.97 12.09
C GLU A 33 -1.26 -26.50 12.24
N THR A 34 -2.37 -26.21 12.95
CA THR A 34 -2.84 -24.86 13.27
C THR A 34 -1.78 -24.04 14.02
N GLN A 35 -0.89 -24.72 14.76
CA GLN A 35 0.13 -24.07 15.58
C GLN A 35 1.49 -23.90 14.90
N GLN A 36 1.77 -24.53 13.76
CA GLN A 36 3.13 -24.57 13.21
C GLN A 36 3.40 -23.56 12.09
N TYR A 37 2.41 -23.19 11.27
CA TYR A 37 2.69 -22.34 10.11
C TYR A 37 2.97 -20.87 10.45
N TRP A 38 2.38 -20.32 11.52
CA TRP A 38 2.61 -18.93 11.92
C TRP A 38 4.01 -18.69 12.54
N ILE A 39 4.71 -19.75 12.93
CA ILE A 39 6.06 -19.67 13.52
C ILE A 39 7.11 -19.27 12.48
N TYR A 40 6.85 -19.53 11.19
CA TYR A 40 7.82 -19.33 10.10
C TYR A 40 7.55 -18.11 9.24
N ASP A 41 6.42 -17.42 9.42
CA ASP A 41 6.20 -16.14 8.76
C ASP A 41 7.17 -15.12 9.35
N SER A 42 8.24 -14.82 8.62
CA SER A 42 9.17 -13.75 9.00
C SER A 42 8.36 -12.45 9.10
N GLY A 43 8.29 -11.87 10.30
CA GLY A 43 7.58 -10.61 10.53
C GLY A 43 8.04 -9.49 9.60
N TYR A 44 9.28 -9.57 9.10
CA TYR A 44 9.81 -8.67 8.08
C TYR A 44 9.15 -8.87 6.70
N LEU A 45 8.84 -10.10 6.28
CA LEU A 45 8.10 -10.36 5.04
C LEU A 45 6.66 -9.83 5.13
N ILE A 46 6.03 -9.97 6.29
CA ILE A 46 4.70 -9.38 6.55
C ILE A 46 4.77 -7.86 6.43
N TYR A 47 5.81 -7.24 7.00
CA TYR A 47 6.08 -5.81 6.84
C TYR A 47 6.28 -5.40 5.38
N GLN A 48 7.10 -6.12 4.61
CA GLN A 48 7.30 -5.84 3.19
C GLN A 48 6.00 -5.95 2.41
N GLY A 49 5.21 -7.00 2.64
CA GLY A 49 3.90 -7.16 2.02
C GLY A 49 2.93 -6.02 2.37
N PHE A 50 2.99 -5.50 3.60
CA PHE A 50 2.18 -4.36 4.02
C PHE A 50 2.62 -3.07 3.32
N VAL A 51 3.92 -2.81 3.24
CA VAL A 51 4.49 -1.67 2.52
C VAL A 51 4.09 -1.74 1.04
N GLU A 52 4.36 -2.87 0.37
CA GLU A 52 4.02 -3.07 -1.04
C GLU A 52 2.52 -2.90 -1.32
N ALA A 53 1.65 -3.43 -0.46
CA ALA A 53 0.21 -3.30 -0.63
C ALA A 53 -0.25 -1.84 -0.60
N ASN A 54 0.33 -1.01 0.27
CA ASN A 54 -0.06 0.40 0.40
C ASN A 54 0.66 1.32 -0.60
N LEU A 55 1.85 0.94 -1.10
CA LEU A 55 2.53 1.69 -2.17
C LEU A 55 1.75 1.66 -3.50
N LYS A 56 0.87 0.68 -3.69
CA LYS A 56 -0.03 0.61 -4.85
C LYS A 56 -1.10 1.71 -4.87
N CYS A 57 -1.36 2.37 -3.74
CA CYS A 57 -2.31 3.48 -3.62
C CYS A 57 -1.73 4.78 -4.19
N CYS A 58 -1.28 4.77 -5.45
CA CYS A 58 -0.55 5.88 -6.07
C CYS A 58 -1.36 7.19 -6.16
N TRP A 59 -2.69 7.13 -6.04
CA TRP A 59 -3.58 8.28 -5.98
C TRP A 59 -3.51 9.07 -4.66
N ASP A 60 -3.02 8.47 -3.58
CA ASP A 60 -2.77 9.13 -2.29
C ASP A 60 -1.26 9.30 -2.08
N VAL A 61 -0.73 10.41 -2.61
CA VAL A 61 0.70 10.75 -2.52
C VAL A 61 1.16 10.89 -1.06
N GLY A 62 0.28 11.36 -0.18
CA GLY A 62 0.55 11.49 1.25
C GLY A 62 0.78 10.13 1.89
N LEU A 63 -0.16 9.19 1.68
CA LEU A 63 -0.04 7.82 2.17
C LEU A 63 1.20 7.11 1.61
N VAL A 64 1.45 7.23 0.30
CA VAL A 64 2.62 6.60 -0.33
C VAL A 64 3.93 7.14 0.26
N SER A 65 4.03 8.46 0.45
CA SER A 65 5.20 9.08 1.08
C SER A 65 5.37 8.60 2.53
N ALA A 66 4.29 8.56 3.30
CA ALA A 66 4.30 8.06 4.66
C ALA A 66 4.77 6.60 4.74
N VAL A 67 4.25 5.74 3.87
CA VAL A 67 4.57 4.31 3.80
C VAL A 67 6.04 4.09 3.43
N ARG A 68 6.62 4.89 2.53
CA ARG A 68 8.06 4.83 2.20
C ARG A 68 8.96 5.18 3.39
N GLY A 69 8.48 6.04 4.28
CA GLY A 69 9.21 6.47 5.48
C GLY A 69 9.04 5.55 6.69
N LEU A 70 8.32 4.44 6.57
CA LEU A 70 8.12 3.50 7.66
C LEU A 70 9.38 2.68 7.95
N GLN A 71 9.49 2.24 9.20
CA GLN A 71 10.58 1.44 9.71
C GLN A 71 10.01 0.20 10.40
N PHE A 72 10.58 -0.97 10.10
CA PHE A 72 10.27 -2.18 10.83
C PHE A 72 10.88 -2.11 12.23
N ARG A 73 10.05 -2.10 13.28
CA ARG A 73 10.51 -2.10 14.68
C ARG A 73 10.55 -3.49 15.29
N GLY A 74 9.70 -4.40 14.80
CA GLY A 74 9.69 -5.78 15.26
C GLY A 74 8.38 -6.49 14.96
N TYR A 75 8.32 -7.74 15.38
CA TYR A 75 7.14 -8.58 15.25
C TYR A 75 6.95 -9.36 16.54
N ILE A 76 5.76 -9.26 17.12
CA ILE A 76 5.34 -10.01 18.30
C ILE A 76 4.36 -11.07 17.83
N SER A 77 4.75 -12.32 18.03
CA SER A 77 3.93 -13.45 17.62
C SER A 77 2.82 -13.72 18.65
N PRO A 78 1.58 -14.00 18.21
CA PRO A 78 1.12 -14.06 16.81
C PRO A 78 0.60 -12.71 16.29
N GLY A 79 1.07 -12.30 15.12
CA GLY A 79 0.37 -11.35 14.25
C GLY A 79 0.46 -9.86 14.61
N ILE A 80 1.26 -9.44 15.59
CA ILE A 80 1.44 -8.02 15.90
C ILE A 80 2.70 -7.52 15.21
N LEU A 81 2.53 -6.63 14.23
CA LEU A 81 3.62 -5.95 13.56
C LEU A 81 3.86 -4.58 14.19
N LEU A 82 5.08 -4.32 14.64
CA LEU A 82 5.50 -3.03 15.19
C LEU A 82 6.14 -2.19 14.09
N ILE A 83 5.56 -1.02 13.83
CA ILE A 83 5.96 -0.12 12.76
C ILE A 83 6.31 1.23 13.37
N GLY A 84 7.51 1.71 13.09
CA GLY A 84 7.95 3.06 13.43
C GLY A 84 7.96 3.97 12.20
N GLY A 85 8.13 5.26 12.43
CA GLY A 85 8.25 6.25 11.38
C GLY A 85 8.33 7.65 11.95
N SER A 86 8.42 8.66 11.09
CA SER A 86 8.30 10.04 11.54
C SER A 86 6.88 10.33 12.04
N PRO A 87 6.69 11.24 13.02
CA PRO A 87 5.34 11.58 13.51
C PRO A 87 4.33 11.95 12.41
N PRO A 88 4.70 12.70 11.34
CA PRO A 88 3.80 12.97 10.21
C PRO A 88 3.42 11.71 9.43
N ALA A 89 4.35 10.76 9.23
CA ALA A 89 4.06 9.52 8.52
C ALA A 89 3.07 8.65 9.33
N LEU A 90 3.28 8.54 10.64
CA LEU A 90 2.38 7.80 11.52
C LEU A 90 0.99 8.44 11.58
N HIS A 91 0.92 9.76 11.58
CA HIS A 91 -0.36 10.49 11.49
C HIS A 91 -1.13 10.12 10.22
N LEU A 92 -0.46 10.09 9.07
CA LEU A 92 -1.09 9.70 7.81
C LEU A 92 -1.52 8.22 7.80
N LEU A 93 -0.78 7.33 8.44
CA LEU A 93 -1.19 5.93 8.65
C LEU A 93 -2.46 5.82 9.50
N ARG A 94 -2.53 6.56 10.62
CA ARG A 94 -3.73 6.63 11.46
C ARG A 94 -4.93 7.15 10.67
N ALA A 95 -4.74 8.20 9.88
CA ALA A 95 -5.79 8.78 9.05
C ALA A 95 -6.26 7.81 7.95
N ALA A 96 -5.34 7.10 7.30
CA ALA A 96 -5.67 6.08 6.30
C ALA A 96 -6.42 4.88 6.92
N TRP A 97 -6.01 4.43 8.11
CA TRP A 97 -6.74 3.43 8.87
C TRP A 97 -8.14 3.91 9.27
N ALA A 98 -8.23 5.14 9.77
CA ALA A 98 -9.48 5.75 10.17
C ALA A 98 -10.49 5.78 9.00
N ARG A 99 -10.02 6.12 7.79
CA ARG A 99 -10.83 6.14 6.55
C ARG A 99 -11.04 4.77 5.89
N ARG A 100 -10.51 3.70 6.47
CA ARG A 100 -10.57 2.31 5.92
C ARG A 100 -9.92 2.17 4.54
N VAL A 101 -8.94 3.02 4.23
CA VAL A 101 -8.20 2.97 2.96
C VAL A 101 -6.84 2.28 3.10
N LEU A 102 -6.37 2.04 4.32
CA LEU A 102 -5.14 1.28 4.60
C LEU A 102 -5.30 -0.19 4.19
N LYS A 103 -4.33 -0.72 3.45
CA LYS A 103 -4.38 -2.06 2.85
C LYS A 103 -3.63 -3.09 3.71
N PRO A 104 -4.20 -4.29 3.91
CA PRO A 104 -3.49 -5.37 4.59
C PRO A 104 -2.37 -5.96 3.72
N PRO A 105 -1.38 -6.63 4.32
CA PRO A 105 -0.46 -7.48 3.57
C PRO A 105 -1.20 -8.66 2.91
N PRO A 106 -0.65 -9.27 1.84
CA PRO A 106 -1.23 -10.44 1.18
C PRO A 106 -1.52 -11.58 2.17
N ASN A 107 -2.70 -12.20 2.07
CA ASN A 107 -3.17 -13.28 2.95
C ASN A 107 -3.40 -12.87 4.42
N TYR A 108 -3.46 -11.57 4.73
CA TYR A 108 -3.81 -11.08 6.06
C TYR A 108 -5.00 -10.11 6.00
N GLN A 109 -5.59 -9.89 7.17
CA GLN A 109 -6.54 -8.81 7.45
C GLN A 109 -5.99 -7.99 8.61
N ILE A 110 -6.12 -6.67 8.52
CA ILE A 110 -5.80 -5.78 9.64
C ILE A 110 -7.00 -5.82 10.59
N ALA A 111 -6.78 -6.36 11.78
CA ALA A 111 -7.78 -6.43 12.84
C ALA A 111 -7.80 -5.14 13.67
N LEU A 112 -6.62 -4.54 13.87
CA LEU A 112 -6.45 -3.37 14.74
C LEU A 112 -5.21 -2.59 14.35
N LEU A 113 -5.30 -1.27 14.48
CA LEU A 113 -4.15 -0.36 14.54
C LEU A 113 -4.19 0.38 15.88
N GLY A 114 -3.06 0.50 16.55
CA GLY A 114 -2.97 1.23 17.81
C GLY A 114 -1.64 1.93 18.03
N ASP A 115 -1.66 3.02 18.78
CA ASP A 115 -0.50 3.75 19.24
C ASP A 115 0.16 3.04 20.39
N VAL A 116 1.49 2.88 20.33
CA VAL A 116 2.28 2.29 21.39
C VAL A 116 2.89 3.41 22.22
N GLU A 117 2.37 3.59 23.43
CA GLU A 117 2.89 4.54 24.42
C GLU A 117 3.03 3.80 25.76
N ASP A 118 4.18 3.93 26.42
CA ASP A 118 4.47 3.28 27.70
C ASP A 118 4.17 1.77 27.74
N CYS A 119 4.48 1.06 26.65
CA CYS A 119 4.16 -0.37 26.47
C CYS A 119 2.66 -0.70 26.50
N THR A 120 1.79 0.30 26.35
CA THR A 120 0.33 0.14 26.21
C THR A 120 -0.11 0.49 24.79
N VAL A 121 -1.15 -0.18 24.30
CA VAL A 121 -1.69 0.04 22.95
C VAL A 121 -3.01 0.81 23.04
N SER A 122 -3.04 2.04 22.54
CA SER A 122 -4.26 2.83 22.43
C SER A 122 -4.86 2.68 21.02
N LYS A 123 -6.12 2.27 20.93
CA LYS A 123 -6.73 1.86 19.65
C LYS A 123 -7.09 3.07 18.80
N VAL A 124 -6.64 3.08 17.54
CA VAL A 124 -7.06 4.07 16.54
C VAL A 124 -8.44 3.67 16.02
N ARG A 125 -9.42 4.57 16.18
CA ARG A 125 -10.81 4.31 15.76
C ARG A 125 -10.96 4.44 14.24
N GLN A 126 -11.71 3.51 13.65
CA GLN A 126 -12.18 3.63 12.27
C GLN A 126 -13.44 4.50 12.23
N THR A 127 -13.53 5.34 11.20
CA THR A 127 -14.75 6.07 10.87
C THR A 127 -15.64 5.17 10.00
N SER A 128 -16.92 5.56 9.86
CA SER A 128 -17.83 4.99 8.88
C SER A 128 -17.68 5.63 7.49
N PHE A 129 -16.67 6.47 7.30
CA PHE A 129 -16.49 7.27 6.09
C PHE A 129 -15.23 6.83 5.35
N THR A 130 -15.44 6.16 4.22
CA THR A 130 -14.41 5.92 3.22
C THR A 130 -14.61 6.92 2.08
N PRO A 131 -13.59 7.70 1.69
CA PRO A 131 -13.74 8.60 0.55
C PRO A 131 -14.03 7.81 -0.73
N LEU A 132 -15.08 8.21 -1.45
CA LEU A 132 -15.45 7.58 -2.70
C LEU A 132 -14.34 7.57 -3.76
N PRO A 133 -13.56 8.66 -3.94
CA PRO A 133 -12.45 8.64 -4.90
C PRO A 133 -11.42 7.53 -4.61
N ASP A 134 -11.07 7.31 -3.34
CA ASP A 134 -10.12 6.28 -2.92
C ASP A 134 -10.68 4.87 -3.15
N ALA A 135 -11.97 4.66 -2.85
CA ALA A 135 -12.65 3.39 -3.06
C ALA A 135 -12.72 3.04 -4.55
N VAL A 136 -13.05 4.02 -5.40
CA VAL A 136 -13.12 3.86 -6.86
C VAL A 136 -11.75 3.52 -7.44
N CYS A 137 -10.70 4.27 -7.08
CA CYS A 137 -9.33 3.97 -7.51
C CYS A 137 -8.89 2.55 -7.11
N TRP A 138 -9.20 2.14 -5.87
CA TRP A 138 -8.90 0.79 -5.41
C TRP A 138 -9.62 -0.29 -6.23
N VAL A 139 -10.91 -0.11 -6.50
CA VAL A 139 -11.70 -1.07 -7.30
C VAL A 139 -11.17 -1.16 -8.72
N ILE A 140 -10.85 -0.03 -9.36
CA ILE A 140 -10.25 -0.01 -10.70
C ILE A 140 -8.91 -0.74 -10.71
N LEU A 141 -8.08 -0.54 -9.69
CA LEU A 141 -6.80 -1.24 -9.54
C LEU A 141 -7.01 -2.75 -9.41
N GLN A 142 -7.99 -3.21 -8.63
CA GLN A 142 -8.28 -4.63 -8.47
C GLN A 142 -8.81 -5.27 -9.76
N LEU A 143 -9.74 -4.60 -10.43
CA LEU A 143 -10.31 -5.07 -11.71
C LEU A 143 -9.23 -5.17 -12.78
N SER A 144 -8.37 -4.16 -12.90
CA SER A 144 -7.27 -4.18 -13.87
C SER A 144 -6.23 -5.26 -13.55
N ALA A 145 -5.90 -5.48 -12.26
CA ALA A 145 -5.02 -6.57 -11.85
C ALA A 145 -5.62 -7.97 -12.12
N ALA A 146 -6.95 -8.10 -12.09
CA ALA A 146 -7.67 -9.33 -12.45
C ALA A 146 -7.87 -9.52 -13.97
N GLY A 147 -7.41 -8.57 -14.80
CA GLY A 147 -7.65 -8.59 -16.24
C GLY A 147 -9.12 -8.36 -16.63
N GLN A 148 -9.92 -7.79 -15.74
CA GLN A 148 -11.32 -7.47 -15.97
C GLN A 148 -11.47 -6.03 -16.46
N ASN A 149 -12.43 -5.82 -17.37
CA ASN A 149 -12.75 -4.48 -17.86
C ASN A 149 -13.36 -3.65 -16.73
N ALA A 150 -12.65 -2.62 -16.29
CA ALA A 150 -13.15 -1.69 -15.29
C ALA A 150 -14.13 -0.70 -15.93
N VAL A 151 -15.34 -1.18 -16.21
CA VAL A 151 -16.49 -0.39 -16.67
C VAL A 151 -17.39 -0.04 -15.49
N LEU A 152 -18.30 0.93 -15.66
CA LEU A 152 -19.12 1.44 -14.56
C LEU A 152 -19.88 0.35 -13.79
N ASP A 153 -20.49 -0.62 -14.50
CA ASP A 153 -21.26 -1.69 -13.85
C ASP A 153 -20.38 -2.63 -13.02
N SER A 154 -19.19 -2.97 -13.53
CA SER A 154 -18.20 -3.79 -12.84
C SER A 154 -17.62 -3.05 -11.63
N ILE A 155 -17.37 -1.74 -11.76
CA ILE A 155 -16.92 -0.87 -10.65
C ILE A 155 -18.00 -0.82 -9.57
N GLN A 156 -19.26 -0.57 -9.93
CA GLN A 156 -20.37 -0.47 -8.98
C GLN A 156 -20.59 -1.79 -8.23
N SER A 157 -20.54 -2.92 -8.94
CA SER A 157 -20.71 -4.26 -8.35
C SER A 157 -19.54 -4.65 -7.45
N SER A 158 -18.31 -4.28 -7.83
CA SER A 158 -17.13 -4.57 -7.01
C SER A 158 -17.04 -3.67 -5.78
N LEU A 159 -17.51 -2.42 -5.88
CA LEU A 159 -17.54 -1.47 -4.77
C LEU A 159 -18.48 -1.93 -3.67
N SER A 160 -19.68 -2.41 -4.01
CA SER A 160 -20.62 -2.96 -3.01
C SER A 160 -20.09 -4.23 -2.34
N SER A 161 -19.36 -5.08 -3.08
CA SER A 161 -18.74 -6.28 -2.52
C SER A 161 -17.52 -5.98 -1.64
N THR A 162 -16.72 -4.98 -1.99
CA THR A 162 -15.44 -4.69 -1.31
C THR A 162 -15.62 -3.79 -0.10
N PHE A 163 -16.59 -2.87 -0.15
CA PHE A 163 -16.87 -1.89 0.90
C PHE A 163 -18.34 -1.97 1.34
N PRO A 164 -18.74 -3.05 2.04
CA PRO A 164 -20.13 -3.24 2.45
C PRO A 164 -20.64 -2.20 3.45
N ASP A 165 -19.73 -1.63 4.26
CA ASP A 165 -20.06 -0.61 5.28
C ASP A 165 -20.23 0.79 4.69
N MET A 166 -19.89 0.98 3.41
CA MET A 166 -19.95 2.28 2.74
C MET A 166 -21.37 2.54 2.20
N ALA A 167 -21.85 3.77 2.33
CA ALA A 167 -23.10 4.17 1.70
C ALA A 167 -22.99 4.00 0.18
N GLN A 168 -23.85 3.16 -0.41
CA GLN A 168 -23.78 2.82 -1.82
C GLN A 168 -24.02 4.08 -2.68
N PRO A 169 -23.03 4.52 -3.48
CA PRO A 169 -23.16 5.71 -4.30
C PRO A 169 -24.12 5.46 -5.48
N SER A 170 -24.85 6.50 -5.87
CA SER A 170 -25.65 6.47 -7.09
C SER A 170 -24.77 6.53 -8.34
N ARG A 171 -25.30 6.12 -9.50
CA ARG A 171 -24.53 6.13 -10.76
C ARG A 171 -24.04 7.53 -11.14
N HIS A 172 -24.84 8.57 -10.88
CA HIS A 172 -24.46 9.96 -11.15
C HIS A 172 -23.24 10.39 -10.33
N ILE A 173 -23.25 10.12 -9.02
CA ILE A 173 -22.13 10.47 -8.13
C ILE A 173 -20.85 9.71 -8.54
N LEU A 174 -20.99 8.45 -8.97
CA LEU A 174 -19.86 7.67 -9.51
C LEU A 174 -19.31 8.29 -10.80
N TYR A 175 -20.17 8.73 -11.71
CA TYR A 175 -19.74 9.41 -12.94
C TYR A 175 -19.00 10.71 -12.64
N ASP A 176 -19.54 11.55 -11.75
CA ASP A 176 -18.90 12.81 -11.34
C ASP A 176 -17.54 12.53 -10.72
N THR A 177 -17.46 11.54 -9.83
CA THR A 177 -16.19 11.15 -9.19
C THR A 177 -15.16 10.65 -10.20
N LEU A 178 -15.58 9.88 -11.22
CA LEU A 178 -14.69 9.43 -12.29
C LEU A 178 -14.21 10.62 -13.14
N ALA A 179 -15.07 11.59 -13.43
CA ALA A 179 -14.72 12.80 -14.15
C ALA A 179 -13.69 13.66 -13.38
N ASP A 180 -13.90 13.82 -12.07
CA ASP A 180 -12.97 14.52 -11.19
C ASP A 180 -11.61 13.81 -11.14
N LEU A 181 -11.61 12.48 -10.95
CA LEU A 181 -10.40 11.66 -10.93
C LEU A 181 -9.62 11.69 -12.26
N MET A 182 -10.31 11.77 -13.40
CA MET A 182 -9.67 11.95 -14.71
C MET A 182 -9.05 13.34 -14.84
N THR A 183 -9.74 14.37 -14.37
CA THR A 183 -9.25 15.75 -14.40
C THR A 183 -8.00 15.91 -13.52
N GLU A 184 -7.97 15.23 -12.37
CA GLU A 184 -6.79 15.15 -11.48
C GLU A 184 -5.68 14.23 -12.01
N SER A 185 -5.84 13.63 -13.20
CA SER A 185 -4.90 12.68 -13.81
C SER A 185 -4.62 11.42 -12.96
N LYS A 186 -5.49 11.09 -12.01
CA LYS A 186 -5.37 9.89 -11.16
C LYS A 186 -5.84 8.62 -11.88
N ILE A 187 -6.75 8.77 -12.83
CA ILE A 187 -7.24 7.69 -13.68
C ILE A 187 -7.28 8.15 -15.15
N TYR A 188 -7.25 7.21 -16.07
CA TYR A 188 -7.44 7.44 -17.50
C TYR A 188 -8.38 6.39 -18.09
N GLN A 189 -9.01 6.72 -19.21
CA GLN A 189 -9.94 5.83 -19.91
C GLN A 189 -9.27 5.24 -21.16
N THR A 190 -9.51 3.95 -21.39
CA THR A 190 -9.11 3.23 -22.60
C THR A 190 -10.32 2.52 -23.22
N ALA A 191 -10.14 1.86 -24.37
CA ALA A 191 -11.17 1.03 -25.00
C ALA A 191 -11.64 -0.14 -24.11
N GLN A 192 -10.82 -0.57 -23.13
CA GLN A 192 -11.11 -1.68 -22.23
C GLN A 192 -11.71 -1.23 -20.88
N GLY A 193 -11.86 0.07 -20.64
CA GLY A 193 -12.38 0.64 -19.40
C GLY A 193 -11.43 1.65 -18.74
N TYR A 194 -11.64 1.90 -17.45
CA TYR A 194 -10.83 2.82 -16.65
C TYR A 194 -9.58 2.15 -16.09
N PHE A 195 -8.48 2.89 -16.00
CA PHE A 195 -7.22 2.42 -15.42
C PHE A 195 -6.64 3.48 -14.50
N VAL A 196 -5.95 3.05 -13.45
CA VAL A 196 -5.27 3.96 -12.51
C VAL A 196 -3.95 4.41 -13.13
N SER A 197 -3.69 5.72 -13.06
CA SER A 197 -2.43 6.31 -13.48
C SER A 197 -1.32 5.89 -12.53
N SER A 198 -0.50 4.91 -12.93
CA SER A 198 0.79 4.69 -12.29
C SER A 198 1.73 5.80 -12.75
N GLN A 199 1.67 6.98 -12.14
CA GLN A 199 2.77 7.95 -12.24
C GLN A 199 3.97 7.44 -11.41
N GLU A 200 4.47 6.25 -11.73
CA GLU A 200 5.88 5.96 -11.59
C GLU A 200 6.57 6.72 -12.73
N ASN A 201 7.23 7.83 -12.40
CA ASN A 201 8.06 8.56 -13.34
C ASN A 201 8.98 7.59 -14.10
N GLY A 202 8.76 7.47 -15.41
CA GLY A 202 9.73 6.94 -16.38
C GLY A 202 9.83 5.43 -16.47
N ARG A 203 8.83 4.76 -17.07
CA ARG A 203 9.15 3.67 -18.00
C ARG A 203 9.27 4.28 -19.39
N PRO A 204 10.46 4.36 -20.02
CA PRO A 204 10.49 4.56 -21.45
C PRO A 204 9.79 3.34 -22.06
N SER A 205 8.72 3.63 -22.79
CA SER A 205 8.14 2.72 -23.77
C SER A 205 9.29 2.09 -24.56
N GLN A 206 9.55 0.80 -24.34
CA GLN A 206 10.31 0.00 -25.31
C GLN A 206 9.41 -0.17 -26.51
N THR A 207 9.45 0.84 -27.39
CA THR A 207 9.04 0.76 -28.77
C THR A 207 10.30 0.96 -29.59
N ASP A 208 10.75 -0.15 -30.19
CA ASP A 208 11.65 -0.32 -31.32
C ASP A 208 12.28 0.94 -31.92
N ASN A 209 13.61 0.97 -32.07
CA ASN A 209 14.19 0.89 -33.41
C ASN A 209 15.70 0.62 -33.40
N SER A 210 16.10 -0.22 -34.34
CA SER A 210 17.46 -0.48 -34.77
C SER A 210 18.15 0.83 -35.17
N GLY A 211 19.32 1.13 -34.60
CA GLY A 211 20.06 2.35 -34.92
C GLY A 211 21.23 2.60 -33.99
N ARG A 212 22.32 1.88 -34.22
CA ARG A 212 23.66 2.17 -33.65
C ARG A 212 24.00 3.65 -33.87
N GLN A 213 23.94 4.47 -32.83
CA GLN A 213 24.70 5.72 -32.75
C GLN A 213 25.53 5.69 -31.47
N VAL A 214 26.78 5.30 -31.62
CA VAL A 214 27.82 5.45 -30.61
C VAL A 214 28.12 6.94 -30.53
N LEU A 215 27.58 7.61 -29.52
CA LEU A 215 28.01 8.96 -29.14
C LEU A 215 29.37 8.82 -28.45
N LEU A 216 30.46 9.01 -29.22
CA LEU A 216 31.78 9.22 -28.64
C LEU A 216 31.74 10.44 -27.74
N THR A 217 32.19 10.27 -26.50
CA THR A 217 32.34 11.37 -25.56
C THR A 217 33.50 12.26 -26.01
N HIS A 218 33.39 13.57 -25.80
CA HIS A 218 34.39 14.57 -26.22
C HIS A 218 35.80 14.37 -25.62
N ALA A 219 35.97 13.44 -24.68
CA ALA A 219 37.27 13.08 -24.11
C ALA A 219 38.06 12.09 -24.98
N GLU A 220 37.40 11.22 -25.76
CA GLU A 220 38.08 10.21 -26.59
C GLU A 220 38.51 10.74 -27.96
N ALA A 221 37.89 11.83 -28.45
CA ALA A 221 38.31 12.49 -29.69
C ALA A 221 39.63 13.26 -29.56
N ALA A 222 40.00 13.70 -28.35
CA ALA A 222 41.25 14.42 -28.10
C ALA A 222 42.49 13.50 -28.00
N ALA A 223 42.29 12.21 -27.71
CA ALA A 223 43.38 11.24 -27.57
C ALA A 223 43.86 10.66 -28.92
N LEU A 224 43.11 10.85 -30.02
CA LEU A 224 43.46 10.39 -31.37
C LEU A 224 44.12 11.47 -32.25
N ALA A 225 44.23 12.71 -31.76
CA ALA A 225 44.88 13.82 -32.47
C ALA A 225 46.33 14.09 -32.02
N SER A 226 46.77 13.46 -30.92
CA SER A 226 48.15 13.56 -30.42
C SER A 226 48.85 12.22 -30.60
N GLY A 227 49.23 11.94 -31.85
CA GLY A 227 50.28 10.96 -32.12
C GLY A 227 51.63 11.57 -31.78
N GLU A 228 52.24 11.07 -30.70
CA GLU A 228 53.66 10.73 -30.57
C GLU A 228 53.82 9.62 -29.53
#